data_AF-A0A0E3L2E5-F1
#
_entry.id   AF-A0A0E3L2E5-F1
#
_cell.length_a   1.000
_cell.length_b   1.000
_cell.length_c   1.000
_cell.angle_alpha   90.00
_cell.angle_beta   90.00
_cell.angle_gamma   90.00
#
_symmetry.space_group_name_H-M   'P 1'
#
loop_
_entity.id
_entity.type
_entity.pdbx_description
1 polymer ?
#
loop_
_entity_poly.entity_id
_entity_poly.type
_entity_poly.pdbx_seq_one_letter_code
_entity_poly.pdbx_strand_id
1 'polypeptide(L)'
;MNKISKKIAFFIVFLTLLIITGVFIKMTVDTKPPVNTSFPVPGSQVGGLYIQFKDGISESEVKTILQNSNMTVDYRMEYDTNSTDEIYYIMVDKNKITDVRDELGKENNWTKSVPAIKKGNYYIITVYEQATYDKNFLEVLDKYDLQLKRFVWCEIRFYEGSKKWWIPEEEAIRIKNELEQKENIVTVQLSYLYP
;
A
#
# COMPACT_ATOMS: atom_id res chain seq x y z
N MET A 1 -62.74 27.84 -26.60
CA MET A 1 -61.31 28.06 -26.33
C MET A 1 -60.56 28.18 -27.63
N ASN A 2 -59.87 29.30 -27.86
CA ASN A 2 -59.30 29.66 -29.16
C ASN A 2 -58.02 28.84 -29.46
N LYS A 3 -57.70 28.59 -30.73
CA LYS A 3 -56.55 27.72 -31.13
C LYS A 3 -55.22 28.20 -30.54
N ILE A 4 -55.11 29.50 -30.27
CA ILE A 4 -53.98 30.18 -29.65
C ILE A 4 -53.87 29.88 -28.14
N SER A 5 -54.99 29.83 -27.41
CA SER A 5 -54.98 29.57 -25.96
C SER A 5 -54.58 28.13 -25.63
N LYS A 6 -54.87 27.16 -26.52
CA LYS A 6 -54.38 25.77 -26.39
C LYS A 6 -52.87 25.65 -26.60
N LYS A 7 -52.29 26.39 -27.54
CA LYS A 7 -50.83 26.39 -27.78
C LYS A 7 -50.06 27.02 -26.61
N ILE A 8 -50.58 28.12 -26.05
CA ILE A 8 -49.98 28.78 -24.89
C ILE A 8 -50.06 27.87 -23.66
N ALA A 9 -51.20 27.21 -23.42
CA ALA A 9 -51.33 26.26 -22.30
C ALA A 9 -50.37 25.07 -22.42
N PHE A 10 -50.21 24.50 -23.63
CA PHE A 10 -49.24 23.42 -23.86
C PHE A 10 -47.80 23.88 -23.63
N PHE A 11 -47.46 25.10 -24.05
CA PHE A 11 -46.11 25.66 -23.86
C PHE A 11 -45.80 25.90 -22.39
N ILE A 12 -46.77 26.37 -21.59
CA ILE A 12 -46.60 26.59 -20.15
C ILE A 12 -46.40 25.26 -19.41
N VAL A 13 -47.18 24.23 -19.75
CA VAL A 13 -47.03 22.88 -19.16
C VAL A 13 -45.69 22.24 -19.54
N PHE A 14 -45.23 22.46 -20.76
CA PHE A 14 -43.91 21.98 -21.20
C PHE A 14 -42.76 22.70 -20.45
N LEU A 15 -42.89 24.02 -20.23
CA LEU A 15 -41.89 24.80 -19.51
C LEU A 15 -41.81 24.40 -18.02
N THR A 16 -42.94 24.12 -17.37
CA THR A 16 -42.95 23.63 -15.99
C THR A 16 -42.38 22.23 -15.87
N LEU A 17 -42.62 21.34 -16.85
CA LEU A 17 -42.00 20.01 -16.88
C LEU A 17 -40.47 20.07 -17.04
N LEU A 18 -39.96 21.03 -17.84
CA LEU A 18 -38.52 21.30 -17.99
C LEU A 18 -37.87 21.82 -16.71
N ILE A 19 -38.55 22.70 -15.97
CA ILE A 19 -38.04 23.22 -14.69
C ILE A 19 -38.02 22.11 -13.64
N ILE A 20 -39.07 21.27 -13.58
CA ILE A 20 -39.13 20.14 -12.63
C ILE A 20 -38.03 19.10 -12.98
N THR A 21 -37.81 18.76 -14.24
CA THR A 21 -36.73 17.85 -14.65
C THR A 21 -35.33 18.44 -14.41
N GLY A 22 -35.14 19.75 -14.58
CA GLY A 22 -33.87 20.42 -14.25
C GLY A 22 -33.57 20.49 -12.74
N VAL A 23 -34.59 20.58 -11.89
CA VAL A 23 -34.44 20.62 -10.43
C VAL A 23 -34.14 19.23 -9.85
N PHE A 24 -34.64 18.15 -10.45
CA PHE A 24 -34.35 16.78 -10.01
C PHE A 24 -32.99 16.23 -10.44
N ILE A 25 -32.25 16.90 -11.33
CA ILE A 25 -30.85 16.53 -11.64
C ILE A 25 -29.88 17.04 -10.55
N LYS A 26 -30.31 17.95 -9.65
CA LYS A 26 -29.43 18.62 -8.68
C LYS A 26 -29.49 18.08 -7.25
N MET A 27 -30.11 16.92 -6.99
CA MET A 27 -30.10 16.32 -5.66
C MET A 27 -30.04 14.79 -5.73
N THR A 28 -29.11 14.22 -4.96
CA THR A 28 -28.55 12.85 -5.02
C THR A 28 -27.55 12.70 -6.16
N VAL A 29 -26.25 12.55 -5.95
CA VAL A 29 -25.53 11.73 -4.97
C VAL A 29 -24.19 12.42 -4.68
N ASP A 30 -23.75 12.47 -3.42
CA ASP A 30 -22.34 12.62 -3.05
C ASP A 30 -21.55 11.41 -3.58
N THR A 31 -21.40 11.38 -4.90
CA THR A 31 -20.54 10.43 -5.59
C THR A 31 -19.25 11.19 -5.75
N LYS A 32 -18.20 10.69 -5.10
CA LYS A 32 -16.82 10.94 -5.48
C LYS A 32 -16.74 11.02 -7.01
N PRO A 33 -15.96 11.95 -7.59
CA PRO A 33 -15.91 12.09 -9.04
C PRO A 33 -15.69 10.71 -9.67
N PRO A 34 -16.45 10.33 -10.71
CA PRO A 34 -16.13 9.12 -11.43
C PRO A 34 -14.69 9.30 -11.90
N VAL A 35 -13.80 8.42 -11.43
CA VAL A 35 -12.45 8.30 -11.99
C VAL A 35 -12.64 8.27 -13.50
N ASN A 36 -12.14 9.29 -14.19
CA ASN A 36 -12.24 9.41 -15.63
C ASN A 36 -11.77 8.10 -16.27
N THR A 37 -12.71 7.30 -16.76
CA THR A 37 -12.47 6.07 -17.51
C THR A 37 -12.24 6.37 -18.98
N SER A 38 -11.33 7.30 -19.28
CA SER A 38 -10.97 7.64 -20.66
C SER A 38 -9.48 7.40 -20.93
N PHE A 39 -8.98 6.27 -20.46
CA PHE A 39 -8.04 5.36 -21.13
C PHE A 39 -8.28 3.99 -20.48
N PRO A 40 -8.35 2.86 -21.19
CA PRO A 40 -7.90 1.64 -20.55
C PRO A 40 -6.40 1.84 -20.38
N VAL A 41 -5.90 2.17 -19.17
CA VAL A 41 -4.45 2.11 -18.96
C VAL A 41 -4.10 0.65 -19.22
N PRO A 42 -3.32 0.30 -20.26
CA PRO A 42 -3.00 -1.09 -20.53
C PRO A 42 -2.40 -1.68 -19.26
N GLY A 43 -2.87 -2.87 -18.84
CA GLY A 43 -2.60 -3.46 -17.52
C GLY A 43 -1.21 -3.14 -16.97
N SER A 44 -1.17 -2.54 -15.78
CA SER A 44 0.02 -1.93 -15.20
C SER A 44 1.20 -2.90 -15.25
N GLN A 45 2.26 -2.52 -15.95
CA GLN A 45 3.45 -3.35 -16.07
C GLN A 45 4.26 -3.22 -14.79
N VAL A 46 4.45 -4.33 -14.09
CA VAL A 46 5.28 -4.37 -12.87
C VAL A 46 6.65 -4.88 -13.28
N GLY A 47 7.68 -4.06 -13.10
CA GLY A 47 9.07 -4.37 -13.47
C GLY A 47 9.87 -5.01 -12.34
N GLY A 48 9.35 -5.03 -11.12
CA GLY A 48 10.04 -5.61 -9.98
C GLY A 48 9.25 -5.57 -8.68
N LEU A 49 9.90 -5.99 -7.60
CA LEU A 49 9.38 -5.99 -6.24
C LEU A 49 10.43 -5.44 -5.28
N TYR A 50 9.99 -4.67 -4.27
CA TYR A 50 10.80 -4.39 -3.08
C TYR A 50 10.26 -5.22 -1.93
N ILE A 51 11.08 -6.13 -1.41
CA ILE A 51 10.68 -7.08 -0.37
C ILE A 51 11.39 -6.70 0.92
N GLN A 52 10.61 -6.44 1.96
CA GLN A 52 11.10 -6.18 3.29
C GLN A 52 11.11 -7.48 4.10
N PHE A 53 12.30 -7.94 4.49
CA PHE A 53 12.48 -9.10 5.36
C PHE A 53 12.79 -8.69 6.79
N LYS A 54 12.50 -9.59 7.73
CA LYS A 54 12.93 -9.49 9.13
C LYS A 54 14.45 -9.52 9.25
N ASP A 55 14.94 -8.89 10.33
CA ASP A 55 16.33 -8.91 10.72
C ASP A 55 16.90 -10.32 10.88
N GLY A 56 18.18 -10.47 10.57
CA GLY A 56 18.93 -11.72 10.69
C GLY A 56 18.71 -12.74 9.56
N ILE A 57 17.87 -12.47 8.57
CA ILE A 57 17.77 -13.36 7.39
C ILE A 57 19.06 -13.32 6.57
N SER A 58 19.52 -14.46 6.06
CA SER A 58 20.66 -14.52 5.14
C SER A 58 20.25 -14.42 3.67
N GLU A 59 21.18 -14.00 2.80
CA GLU A 59 20.96 -14.00 1.34
C GLU A 59 20.57 -15.39 0.80
N SER A 60 21.16 -16.46 1.34
CA SER A 60 20.81 -17.84 0.97
C SER A 60 19.39 -18.23 1.34
N GLU A 61 18.90 -17.79 2.49
CA GLU A 61 17.51 -18.01 2.90
C GLU A 61 16.54 -17.20 2.04
N VAL A 62 16.88 -15.95 1.72
CA VAL A 62 16.10 -15.14 0.77
C VAL A 62 16.00 -15.86 -0.58
N LYS A 63 17.11 -16.33 -1.15
CA LYS A 63 17.11 -17.09 -2.42
C LYS A 63 16.23 -18.33 -2.33
N THR A 64 16.32 -19.08 -1.23
CA THR A 64 15.49 -20.28 -1.01
C THR A 64 14.00 -19.92 -0.95
N ILE A 65 13.65 -18.83 -0.25
CA ILE A 65 12.28 -18.34 -0.16
C ILE A 65 11.74 -17.96 -1.54
N LEU A 66 12.52 -17.26 -2.36
CA LEU A 66 12.10 -16.83 -3.69
C LEU A 66 12.01 -18.01 -4.68
N GLN A 67 12.97 -18.94 -4.66
CA GLN A 67 12.92 -20.18 -5.45
C GLN A 67 11.71 -21.05 -5.12
N ASN A 68 11.29 -21.07 -3.86
CA ASN A 68 10.10 -21.79 -3.40
C ASN A 68 8.80 -20.97 -3.57
N SER A 69 8.85 -19.79 -4.19
CA SER A 69 7.64 -19.07 -4.59
C SER A 69 7.24 -19.39 -6.02
N ASN A 70 5.96 -19.28 -6.36
CA ASN A 70 5.47 -19.51 -7.72
C ASN A 70 5.81 -18.36 -8.68
N MET A 71 7.04 -17.85 -8.63
CA MET A 71 7.58 -16.88 -9.58
C MET A 71 7.93 -17.59 -10.89
N THR A 72 7.14 -17.31 -11.91
CA THR A 72 7.26 -17.89 -13.26
C THR A 72 8.19 -17.12 -14.19
N VAL A 73 8.77 -16.02 -13.70
CA VAL A 73 9.61 -15.07 -14.44
C VAL A 73 11.03 -15.09 -13.89
N ASP A 74 12.02 -15.04 -14.80
CA ASP A 74 13.41 -14.86 -14.41
C ASP A 74 13.61 -13.48 -13.74
N TYR A 75 14.47 -13.43 -12.73
CA TYR A 75 14.72 -12.20 -11.99
C TYR A 75 16.17 -12.07 -11.57
N ARG A 76 16.58 -10.83 -11.35
CA ARG A 76 17.78 -10.48 -10.60
C ARG A 76 17.37 -9.98 -9.22
N MET A 77 18.17 -10.33 -8.23
CA MET A 77 17.98 -9.89 -6.85
C MET A 77 19.20 -9.11 -6.40
N GLU A 78 18.96 -7.93 -5.83
CA GLU A 78 19.93 -7.19 -5.04
C GLU A 78 19.54 -7.34 -3.55
N TYR A 79 20.49 -7.77 -2.72
CA TYR A 79 20.26 -8.11 -1.32
C TYR A 79 20.76 -7.01 -0.38
N ASP A 80 20.02 -6.76 0.70
CA ASP A 80 20.28 -5.73 1.72
C ASP A 80 20.51 -4.34 1.10
N THR A 81 19.61 -3.95 0.21
CA THR A 81 19.62 -2.63 -0.42
C THR A 81 19.12 -1.61 0.59
N ASN A 82 19.93 -0.61 0.98
CA ASN A 82 19.46 0.53 1.79
C ASN A 82 18.59 1.50 0.96
N SER A 83 17.63 0.96 0.20
CA SER A 83 16.87 1.67 -0.84
C SER A 83 15.72 2.52 -0.29
N THR A 84 15.44 2.44 1.01
CA THR A 84 14.33 3.15 1.64
C THR A 84 14.71 3.72 3.01
N ASP A 85 13.99 4.78 3.42
CA ASP A 85 14.08 5.37 4.76
C ASP A 85 13.43 4.49 5.85
N GLU A 86 12.91 3.31 5.50
CA GLU A 86 12.29 2.34 6.41
C GLU A 86 13.32 1.33 6.85
N ILE A 87 14.25 1.79 7.68
CA ILE A 87 15.43 1.01 8.05
C ILE A 87 15.13 0.15 9.29
N TYR A 88 14.44 0.71 10.29
CA TYR A 88 14.27 0.07 11.59
C TYR A 88 12.82 -0.27 11.91
N TYR A 89 12.67 -1.25 12.79
CA TYR A 89 11.39 -1.62 13.37
C TYR A 89 11.52 -2.22 14.76
N ILE A 90 10.37 -2.29 15.42
CA ILE A 90 10.19 -3.02 16.68
C ILE A 90 9.04 -4.02 16.53
N MET A 91 9.14 -5.13 17.24
CA MET A 91 8.09 -6.15 17.32
C MET A 91 7.41 -6.03 18.68
N VAL A 92 6.09 -5.80 18.67
CA VAL A 92 5.31 -5.57 19.89
C VAL A 92 4.25 -6.64 20.02
N ASP A 93 4.18 -7.30 21.18
CA ASP A 93 3.13 -8.27 21.47
C ASP A 93 1.74 -7.62 21.31
N LYS A 94 0.78 -8.37 20.76
CA LYS A 94 -0.59 -7.89 20.54
C LYS A 94 -1.25 -7.33 21.79
N ASN A 95 -0.90 -7.79 22.98
CA ASN A 95 -1.48 -7.33 24.22
C ASN A 95 -0.85 -6.03 24.75
N LYS A 96 0.35 -5.68 24.26
CA LYS A 96 1.10 -4.47 24.67
C LYS A 96 0.99 -3.33 23.65
N ILE A 97 0.38 -3.58 22.49
CA ILE A 97 0.40 -2.63 21.36
C ILE A 97 -0.23 -1.28 21.67
N THR A 98 -1.29 -1.24 22.49
CA THR A 98 -1.95 0.01 22.87
C THR A 98 -1.02 0.86 23.73
N ASP A 99 -0.50 0.31 24.82
CA ASP A 99 0.37 1.02 25.75
C ASP A 99 1.65 1.53 25.08
N VAL A 100 2.27 0.68 24.24
CA VAL A 100 3.46 1.07 23.47
C VAL A 100 3.15 2.19 22.48
N ARG A 101 2.03 2.12 21.75
CA ARG A 101 1.64 3.18 20.82
C ARG A 101 1.32 4.49 21.52
N ASP A 102 0.69 4.44 22.69
CA ASP A 102 0.37 5.64 23.46
C ASP A 102 1.64 6.33 23.97
N GLU A 103 2.71 5.58 24.26
CA GLU A 103 4.01 6.17 24.61
C GLU A 103 4.78 6.68 23.40
N LEU A 104 4.80 5.92 22.30
CA LEU A 104 5.45 6.36 21.07
C LEU A 104 4.73 7.56 20.44
N GLY A 105 3.40 7.62 20.51
CA GLY A 105 2.57 8.68 19.93
C GLY A 105 2.58 9.99 20.71
N LYS A 106 3.24 10.06 21.87
CA LYS A 106 3.50 11.33 22.56
C LYS A 106 4.45 12.22 21.77
N GLU A 107 5.33 11.62 20.97
CA GLU A 107 6.33 12.31 20.18
C GLU A 107 6.12 11.98 18.69
N ASN A 108 5.72 12.97 17.91
CA ASN A 108 5.27 12.78 16.51
C ASN A 108 6.39 12.43 15.50
N ASN A 109 7.61 12.15 15.95
CA ASN A 109 8.80 12.03 15.11
C ASN A 109 9.49 10.65 15.17
N TRP A 110 9.08 9.71 16.03
CA TRP A 110 9.79 8.43 16.17
C TRP A 110 9.33 7.34 15.22
N THR A 111 8.03 7.30 14.92
CA THR A 111 7.43 6.26 14.09
C THR A 111 6.83 6.86 12.82
N LYS A 112 6.88 6.12 11.72
CA LYS A 112 6.16 6.51 10.50
C LYS A 112 4.66 6.59 10.79
N SER A 113 3.97 7.53 10.14
CA SER A 113 2.50 7.62 10.15
C SER A 113 1.85 6.52 9.27
N VAL A 114 2.43 5.32 9.32
CA VAL A 114 1.93 4.11 8.67
C VAL A 114 1.36 3.20 9.76
N PRO A 115 0.21 2.54 9.52
CA PRO A 115 -0.34 1.61 10.50
C PRO A 115 0.66 0.48 10.81
N ALA A 116 0.77 0.10 12.09
CA ALA A 116 1.58 -1.07 12.44
C ALA A 116 1.05 -2.33 11.73
N ILE A 117 1.98 -3.15 11.26
CA ILE A 117 1.69 -4.35 10.47
C ILE A 117 1.38 -5.49 11.43
N LYS A 118 0.17 -6.04 11.37
CA LYS A 118 -0.22 -7.19 12.20
C LYS A 118 0.35 -8.48 11.63
N LYS A 119 1.07 -9.26 12.44
CA LYS A 119 1.59 -10.59 12.10
C LYS A 119 1.21 -11.56 13.21
N GLY A 120 0.10 -12.28 13.03
CA GLY A 120 -0.40 -13.25 14.01
C GLY A 120 -0.68 -12.61 15.38
N ASN A 121 0.16 -12.91 16.36
CA ASN A 121 0.08 -12.46 17.75
C ASN A 121 0.96 -11.24 18.08
N TYR A 122 1.66 -10.64 17.11
CA TYR A 122 2.43 -9.42 17.31
C TYR A 122 2.16 -8.38 16.21
N TYR A 123 2.65 -7.17 16.44
CA TYR A 123 2.66 -6.08 15.50
C TYR A 123 4.09 -5.65 15.21
N ILE A 124 4.34 -5.21 13.98
CA ILE A 124 5.59 -4.58 13.57
C ILE A 124 5.32 -3.08 13.43
N ILE A 125 6.08 -2.27 14.16
CA ILE A 125 6.03 -0.81 14.05
C ILE A 125 7.32 -0.35 13.38
N THR A 126 7.19 0.36 12.25
CA THR A 126 8.32 0.97 11.55
C THR A 126 8.79 2.21 12.31
N VAL A 127 10.10 2.29 12.51
CA VAL A 127 10.77 3.33 13.31
C VAL A 127 11.70 4.11 12.39
N TYR A 128 11.69 5.44 12.53
CA TYR A 128 12.62 6.30 11.83
C TYR A 128 14.03 6.14 12.38
N GLU A 129 15.05 6.21 11.52
CA GLU A 129 16.45 6.16 11.95
C GLU A 129 16.77 7.23 13.01
N GLN A 130 16.17 8.42 12.91
CA GLN A 130 16.36 9.51 13.86
C GLN A 130 15.94 9.13 15.29
N ALA A 131 14.91 8.28 15.44
CA ALA A 131 14.45 7.82 16.75
C ALA A 131 15.51 7.01 17.49
N THR A 132 16.42 6.36 16.76
CA THR A 132 17.47 5.51 17.35
C THR A 132 18.50 6.30 18.16
N TYR A 133 18.55 7.62 17.98
CA TYR A 133 19.40 8.54 18.75
C TYR A 133 18.64 9.25 19.89
N ASP A 134 17.33 9.03 20.02
CA ASP A 134 16.49 9.69 21.02
C ASP A 134 16.47 8.89 22.34
N LYS A 135 16.93 9.52 23.42
CA LYS A 135 17.03 8.87 24.74
C LYS A 135 15.66 8.45 25.30
N ASN A 136 14.61 9.24 25.08
CA ASN A 136 13.28 8.92 25.57
C ASN A 136 12.70 7.73 24.80
N PHE A 137 12.95 7.66 23.49
CA PHE A 137 12.59 6.50 22.68
C PHE A 137 13.28 5.22 23.21
N LEU A 138 14.58 5.28 23.48
CA LEU A 138 15.34 4.14 24.03
C LEU A 138 14.81 3.70 25.40
N GLU A 139 14.44 4.64 26.27
CA GLU A 139 13.81 4.33 27.57
C GLU A 139 12.46 3.60 27.42
N VAL A 140 11.68 3.93 26.38
CA VAL A 140 10.44 3.18 26.05
C VAL A 140 10.78 1.75 25.63
N LEU A 141 11.82 1.56 24.82
CA LEU A 141 12.23 0.21 24.42
C LEU A 141 12.63 -0.64 25.63
N ASP A 142 13.47 -0.10 26.52
CA ASP A 142 13.91 -0.77 27.74
C ASP A 142 12.74 -1.12 28.67
N LYS A 143 11.81 -0.16 28.87
CA LYS A 143 10.62 -0.35 29.72
C LYS A 143 9.76 -1.53 29.28
N TYR A 144 9.60 -1.72 27.97
CA TYR A 144 8.74 -2.76 27.41
C TYR A 144 9.49 -4.04 27.00
N ASP A 145 10.82 -4.08 27.21
CA ASP A 145 11.73 -5.14 26.75
C ASP A 145 11.62 -5.36 25.23
N LEU A 146 11.66 -4.26 24.49
CA LEU A 146 11.54 -4.26 23.03
C LEU A 146 12.93 -4.14 22.39
N GLN A 147 13.15 -4.95 21.36
CA GLN A 147 14.38 -4.89 20.58
C GLN A 147 14.15 -4.07 19.30
N LEU A 148 15.03 -3.10 19.08
CA LEU A 148 15.16 -2.42 17.79
C LEU A 148 15.85 -3.36 16.80
N LYS A 149 15.24 -3.54 15.63
CA LYS A 149 15.71 -4.43 14.57
C LYS A 149 15.82 -3.70 13.25
N ARG A 150 16.73 -4.14 12.38
CA ARG A 150 16.91 -3.57 11.05
C ARG A 150 16.21 -4.46 10.01
N PHE A 151 15.43 -3.85 9.11
CA PHE A 151 14.90 -4.60 7.98
C PHE A 151 16.01 -4.99 7.02
N VAL A 152 15.88 -6.15 6.38
CA VAL A 152 16.68 -6.52 5.22
C VAL A 152 15.83 -6.28 3.97
N TRP A 153 16.20 -5.29 3.18
CA TRP A 153 15.50 -4.96 1.94
C TRP A 153 16.12 -5.70 0.76
N CYS A 154 15.30 -6.38 -0.02
CA CYS A 154 15.73 -6.99 -1.27
C CYS A 154 14.98 -6.38 -2.43
N GLU A 155 15.72 -5.92 -3.44
CA GLU A 155 15.15 -5.47 -4.70
C GLU A 155 15.16 -6.63 -5.70
N ILE A 156 13.97 -6.95 -6.21
CA ILE A 156 13.78 -7.92 -7.28
C ILE A 156 13.50 -7.14 -8.56
N ARG A 157 14.38 -7.26 -9.55
CA ARG A 157 14.13 -6.75 -10.91
C ARG A 157 13.80 -7.92 -11.81
N PHE A 158 12.64 -7.88 -12.44
CA PHE A 158 12.31 -8.88 -13.44
C PHE A 158 13.25 -8.67 -14.62
N TYR A 159 14.03 -9.71 -14.91
CA TYR A 159 15.15 -9.64 -15.85
C TYR A 159 15.12 -10.84 -16.78
N GLU A 160 15.50 -10.60 -18.01
CA GLU A 160 14.93 -11.26 -19.17
C GLU A 160 15.84 -12.33 -19.80
N GLY A 161 15.32 -13.56 -19.88
CA GLY A 161 15.52 -14.48 -21.02
C GLY A 161 14.36 -14.43 -22.03
N SER A 162 13.32 -13.61 -21.78
CA SER A 162 12.00 -13.69 -22.43
C SER A 162 11.36 -12.34 -22.82
N LYS A 163 11.86 -11.58 -23.81
CA LYS A 163 11.23 -10.41 -24.50
C LYS A 163 10.57 -9.26 -23.66
N LYS A 164 10.46 -9.38 -22.34
CA LYS A 164 9.74 -8.48 -21.43
C LYS A 164 10.42 -8.45 -20.07
N TRP A 165 10.67 -7.22 -19.60
CA TRP A 165 11.24 -6.84 -18.31
C TRP A 165 10.13 -6.55 -17.27
N TRP A 166 8.96 -7.18 -17.44
CA TRP A 166 7.77 -6.93 -16.63
C TRP A 166 6.79 -8.10 -16.65
N ILE A 167 5.94 -8.13 -15.62
CA ILE A 167 4.78 -9.01 -15.52
C ILE A 167 3.49 -8.20 -15.38
N PRO A 168 2.32 -8.75 -15.77
CA PRO A 168 1.04 -8.11 -15.51
C PRO A 168 0.83 -7.88 -14.01
N GLU A 169 0.20 -6.77 -13.64
CA GLU A 169 -0.12 -6.43 -12.25
C GLU A 169 -0.88 -7.52 -11.49
N GLU A 170 -1.83 -8.19 -12.13
CA GLU A 170 -2.58 -9.30 -11.50
C GLU A 170 -1.65 -10.43 -11.04
N GLU A 171 -0.67 -10.77 -11.87
CA GLU A 171 0.35 -11.78 -11.55
C GLU A 171 1.26 -11.29 -10.41
N ALA A 172 1.65 -10.02 -10.44
CA ALA A 172 2.48 -9.41 -9.39
C ALA A 172 1.75 -9.36 -8.02
N ILE A 173 0.46 -9.02 -8.01
CA ILE A 173 -0.38 -9.02 -6.81
C ILE A 173 -0.50 -10.43 -6.22
N ARG A 174 -0.69 -11.45 -7.07
CA ARG A 174 -0.71 -12.85 -6.64
C ARG A 174 0.60 -13.23 -5.94
N ILE A 175 1.75 -12.91 -6.55
CA ILE A 175 3.08 -13.19 -5.99
C ILE A 175 3.28 -12.44 -4.66
N LYS A 176 2.92 -11.15 -4.61
CA LYS A 176 2.96 -10.34 -3.38
C LYS A 176 2.18 -11.00 -2.25
N ASN A 177 0.93 -11.40 -2.51
CA ASN A 177 0.07 -12.00 -1.50
C ASN A 177 0.65 -13.33 -0.98
N GLU A 178 1.23 -14.16 -1.86
CA GLU A 178 1.90 -15.41 -1.48
C GLU A 178 3.12 -15.16 -0.59
N LEU A 179 3.98 -14.21 -1.00
CA LEU A 179 5.19 -13.84 -0.27
C LEU A 179 4.86 -13.27 1.12
N GLU A 180 3.84 -12.43 1.25
CA GLU A 180 3.49 -11.81 2.54
C GLU A 180 2.92 -12.78 3.58
N GLN A 181 2.54 -14.00 3.18
CA GLN A 181 2.22 -15.08 4.11
C GLN A 181 3.46 -15.72 4.73
N LYS A 182 4.65 -15.55 4.14
CA LYS A 182 5.88 -16.15 4.64
C LYS A 182 6.34 -15.44 5.91
N GLU A 183 6.73 -16.21 6.92
CA GLU A 183 7.01 -15.69 8.25
C GLU A 183 8.08 -14.59 8.26
N ASN A 184 9.12 -14.73 7.44
CA ASN A 184 10.25 -13.80 7.40
C ASN A 184 10.01 -12.56 6.51
N ILE A 185 8.90 -12.51 5.78
CA ILE A 185 8.54 -11.37 4.94
C ILE A 185 7.57 -10.47 5.70
N VAL A 186 7.92 -9.19 5.80
CA VAL A 186 7.13 -8.18 6.50
C VAL A 186 6.13 -7.54 5.54
N THR A 187 6.63 -7.00 4.43
CA THR A 187 5.82 -6.40 3.36
C THR A 187 6.50 -6.60 2.00
N VAL A 188 5.70 -6.55 0.94
CA VAL A 188 6.16 -6.54 -0.46
C VAL A 188 5.55 -5.34 -1.17
N GLN A 189 6.37 -4.52 -1.81
CA GLN A 189 5.94 -3.37 -2.61
C GLN A 189 6.15 -3.68 -4.10
N LEU A 190 5.18 -3.29 -4.94
CA LEU A 190 5.25 -3.48 -6.39
C LEU A 190 6.01 -2.31 -7.03
N SER A 191 7.03 -2.60 -7.84
CA SER A 191 7.75 -1.59 -8.60
C SER A 191 7.15 -1.48 -10.01
N TYR A 192 6.29 -0.50 -10.21
CA TYR A 192 5.64 -0.25 -11.50
C TYR A 192 6.60 0.42 -12.48
N LEU A 193 6.43 0.09 -13.76
CA LEU A 193 7.07 0.80 -14.84
C LEU A 193 6.23 2.04 -15.15
N TYR A 194 6.83 3.21 -14.99
CA TYR A 194 6.20 4.45 -15.42
C TYR A 194 6.38 4.62 -16.94
N PRO A 195 5.34 5.10 -17.66
CA PRO A 195 5.44 5.44 -19.07
C PRO A 195 6.39 6.61 -19.34
#